data_AF-A0A8X6P5G0-F1
#
_entry.id   AF-A0A8X6P5G0-F1
#
_cell.length_a   1.000
_cell.length_b   1.000
_cell.length_c   1.000
_cell.angle_alpha   90.00
_cell.angle_beta   90.00
_cell.angle_gamma   90.00
#
_symmetry.space_group_name_H-M   'P 1'
#
loop_
_entity.id
_entity.type
_entity.pdbx_description
1 polymer ?
#
loop_
_entity_poly.entity_id
_entity_poly.type
_entity_poly.pdbx_seq_one_letter_code
_entity_poly.pdbx_strand_id
1 'polypeptide(L)'
;MKRQNVRTLSLIVCTFTYLLIGAAVFDALESENEQIQRATINYVENLLIEKYNISKEDYRIWSTVIIKSVPHKAGIQWKFAGSFYFATTVLTTIGM
;
A
#
# COMPACT_ATOMS: atom_id res chain seq x y z
N MET A 1 19.51 31.75 22.40
CA MET A 1 19.76 30.39 21.84
C MET A 1 20.73 30.47 20.68
N LYS A 2 21.64 29.50 20.51
CA LYS A 2 22.54 29.46 19.35
C LYS A 2 21.72 29.38 18.05
N ARG A 3 22.16 30.09 17.00
CA ARG A 3 21.46 30.16 15.70
C ARG A 3 21.18 28.79 15.08
N GLN A 4 22.10 27.83 15.24
CA GLN A 4 21.92 26.42 14.85
C GLN A 4 20.72 25.77 15.55
N ASN A 5 20.58 25.93 16.87
CA ASN A 5 19.51 25.29 17.64
C ASN A 5 18.13 25.83 17.23
N VAL A 6 18.05 27.13 16.93
CA VAL A 6 16.82 27.74 16.40
C VAL A 6 16.50 27.17 15.02
N ARG A 7 17.48 27.09 14.11
CA ARG A 7 17.27 26.51 12.77
C ARG A 7 16.77 25.06 12.83
N THR A 8 17.39 24.22 13.66
CA THR A 8 16.98 22.83 13.80
C THR A 8 15.58 22.71 14.36
N LEU A 9 15.26 23.48 15.41
CA LEU A 9 13.92 23.47 16.00
C LEU A 9 12.86 23.95 15.01
N SER A 10 13.14 25.00 14.24
CA SER A 10 12.24 25.50 13.20
C SER A 10 11.99 24.47 12.10
N LEU A 11 13.02 23.74 11.67
CA LEU A 11 12.87 22.66 10.68
C LEU A 11 11.99 21.52 11.23
N ILE A 12 12.20 21.12 12.48
CA ILE A 12 11.38 20.09 13.13
C ILE A 12 9.90 20.50 13.14
N VAL A 13 9.60 21.71 13.63
CA VAL A 13 8.23 22.22 13.68
C VAL A 13 7.61 22.32 12.28
N CYS A 14 8.37 22.80 11.30
CA CYS A 14 7.92 22.89 9.91
C CYS A 14 7.58 21.51 9.33
N THR A 15 8.46 20.52 9.49
CA THR A 15 8.24 19.15 9.01
C THR A 15 7.01 18.52 9.66
N PHE A 16 6.83 18.67 10.99
CA PHE A 16 5.62 18.17 11.66
C PHE A 16 4.36 18.83 11.13
N THR A 17 4.37 20.15 10.95
CA THR A 17 3.22 20.89 10.42
C THR A 17 2.91 20.45 8.98
N TYR A 18 3.94 20.27 8.15
CA TYR A 18 3.80 19.75 6.80
C TYR A 18 3.16 18.35 6.77
N LEU A 19 3.59 17.45 7.65
CA LEU A 19 3.00 16.11 7.76
C LEU A 19 1.53 16.16 8.20
N LEU A 20 1.17 17.02 9.15
CA LEU A 20 -0.22 17.17 9.62
C LEU A 20 -1.13 17.72 8.52
N ILE A 21 -0.68 18.74 7.80
CA ILE A 21 -1.43 19.30 6.66
C ILE A 21 -1.57 18.25 5.56
N GLY A 22 -0.49 17.54 5.23
CA GLY A 22 -0.52 16.45 4.25
C GLY A 22 -1.52 15.37 4.64
N ALA A 23 -1.55 14.95 5.91
CA ALA A 23 -2.51 13.98 6.42
C ALA A 23 -3.96 14.47 6.26
N ALA A 24 -4.24 15.73 6.61
CA ALA A 24 -5.58 16.31 6.44
C ALA A 24 -6.01 16.40 4.97
N VAL A 25 -5.09 16.74 4.06
CA VAL A 25 -5.37 16.78 2.62
C VAL A 25 -5.63 15.37 2.07
N PHE A 26 -4.81 14.38 2.41
CA PHE A 26 -5.03 13.00 1.96
C PHE A 26 -6.31 12.41 2.52
N ASP A 27 -6.65 12.68 3.78
CA ASP A 27 -7.94 12.25 4.36
C ASP A 27 -9.12 12.86 3.60
N ALA A 28 -9.08 14.16 3.33
CA ALA A 28 -10.15 14.85 2.59
C ALA A 28 -10.31 14.37 1.14
N LEU A 29 -9.24 13.86 0.51
CA LEU A 29 -9.25 13.43 -0.89
C LEU A 29 -9.51 11.94 -1.08
N GLU A 30 -8.94 11.08 -0.22
CA GLU A 30 -8.91 9.63 -0.45
C GLU A 30 -9.84 8.83 0.47
N SER A 31 -10.26 9.37 1.63
CA SER A 31 -11.00 8.61 2.65
C SER A 31 -12.36 8.12 2.14
N GLU A 32 -13.13 8.96 1.46
CA GLU A 32 -14.43 8.58 0.89
C GLU A 32 -14.26 7.53 -0.23
N ASN A 33 -13.26 7.72 -1.09
CA ASN A 33 -12.95 6.81 -2.19
C ASN A 33 -12.55 5.42 -1.67
N GLU A 34 -11.73 5.34 -0.63
CA GLU A 34 -11.37 4.06 0.01
C GLU A 34 -12.62 3.35 0.55
N GLN A 35 -13.52 4.07 1.22
CA GLN A 35 -14.74 3.50 1.78
C GLN A 35 -15.65 2.94 0.68
N ILE A 36 -15.85 3.68 -0.42
CA ILE A 36 -16.66 3.23 -1.57
C ILE A 36 -16.03 2.00 -2.22
N GLN A 37 -14.71 2.00 -2.45
CA GLN A 37 -14.02 0.86 -3.03
C GLN A 37 -14.12 -0.37 -2.13
N ARG A 38 -13.92 -0.21 -0.83
CA ARG A 38 -14.08 -1.29 0.16
C ARG A 38 -15.49 -1.85 0.17
N ALA A 39 -16.51 -0.99 0.18
CA ALA A 39 -17.91 -1.42 0.13
C ALA A 39 -18.22 -2.18 -1.17
N THR A 40 -17.71 -1.70 -2.30
CA THR A 40 -17.89 -2.34 -3.61
C THR A 40 -17.25 -3.73 -3.66
N ILE A 41 -16.00 -3.85 -3.17
CA ILE A 41 -15.28 -5.13 -3.11
C ILE A 41 -16.03 -6.11 -2.21
N ASN A 42 -16.44 -5.68 -1.01
CA ASN A 42 -17.21 -6.52 -0.08
C ASN A 42 -18.54 -6.98 -0.68
N TYR A 43 -19.22 -6.10 -1.42
CA TYR A 43 -20.47 -6.45 -2.10
C TYR A 43 -20.25 -7.53 -3.18
N VAL A 44 -19.27 -7.33 -4.05
CA VAL A 44 -18.92 -8.31 -5.10
C VAL A 44 -18.46 -9.63 -4.48
N GLU A 45 -17.67 -9.59 -3.41
CA GLU A 45 -17.25 -10.76 -2.66
C GLU A 45 -18.45 -11.58 -2.16
N ASN A 46 -19.39 -10.94 -1.47
CA ASN A 46 -20.59 -11.62 -0.95
C ASN A 46 -21.45 -12.21 -2.08
N LEU A 47 -21.62 -11.47 -3.18
CA LEU A 47 -22.33 -11.98 -4.36
C LEU A 47 -21.69 -13.24 -4.92
N LEU A 48 -20.35 -13.31 -4.99
CA LEU A 48 -19.64 -14.48 -5.49
C LEU A 48 -19.75 -15.67 -4.51
N ILE A 49 -19.62 -15.42 -3.22
CA ILE A 49 -19.76 -16.45 -2.19
C ILE A 49 -21.14 -17.10 -2.26
N GLU A 50 -22.21 -16.29 -2.35
CA GLU A 50 -23.58 -16.79 -2.46
C GLU A 50 -23.82 -17.52 -3.78
N LYS A 51 -23.42 -16.91 -4.90
CA LYS A 51 -23.63 -17.48 -6.26
C LYS A 51 -22.98 -18.84 -6.45
N TYR A 52 -21.80 -19.05 -5.85
CA TYR A 52 -21.03 -20.29 -6.00
C TYR A 52 -21.07 -21.18 -4.75
N ASN A 53 -21.89 -20.82 -3.74
CA ASN A 53 -22.02 -21.53 -2.48
C ASN A 53 -20.66 -21.86 -1.81
N ILE A 54 -19.78 -20.85 -1.76
CA ILE A 54 -18.40 -21.01 -1.26
C ILE A 54 -18.42 -21.00 0.27
N SER A 55 -17.79 -21.99 0.90
CA SER A 55 -17.63 -21.97 2.36
C SER A 55 -16.64 -20.87 2.79
N LYS A 56 -16.78 -20.35 4.01
CA LYS A 56 -15.84 -19.38 4.57
C LYS A 56 -14.39 -19.88 4.56
N GLU A 57 -14.23 -21.20 4.71
CA GLU A 57 -12.93 -21.85 4.81
C GLU A 57 -12.28 -21.96 3.43
N ASP A 58 -13.05 -22.32 2.41
CA ASP A 58 -12.60 -22.33 1.01
C ASP A 58 -12.27 -20.92 0.53
N TYR A 59 -13.08 -19.92 0.91
CA TYR A 59 -12.80 -18.52 0.59
C TYR A 59 -11.45 -18.06 1.18
N ARG A 60 -11.14 -18.43 2.43
CA ARG A 60 -9.85 -18.11 3.06
C ARG A 60 -8.67 -18.78 2.35
N ILE A 61 -8.83 -20.03 1.93
CA ILE A 61 -7.81 -20.74 1.15
C ILE A 61 -7.61 -20.04 -0.19
N TRP A 62 -8.71 -19.74 -0.90
CA TRP A 62 -8.70 -19.11 -2.21
C TRP A 62 -8.06 -17.72 -2.19
N SER A 63 -8.44 -16.85 -1.25
CA SER A 63 -7.84 -15.52 -1.08
C SER A 63 -6.34 -15.61 -0.78
N THR A 64 -5.92 -16.55 0.07
CA THR A 64 -4.51 -16.79 0.37
C THR A 64 -3.73 -17.21 -0.89
N VAL A 65 -4.29 -18.10 -1.71
CA VAL A 65 -3.69 -18.55 -2.97
C VAL A 65 -3.58 -17.37 -3.95
N ILE A 66 -4.64 -16.57 -4.10
CA ILE A 66 -4.63 -15.40 -4.98
C ILE A 66 -3.54 -14.41 -4.55
N ILE A 67 -3.51 -13.99 -3.28
CA ILE A 67 -2.54 -13.02 -2.77
C ILE A 67 -1.11 -13.52 -2.99
N LYS A 68 -0.83 -14.79 -2.67
CA LYS A 68 0.50 -15.39 -2.89
C LYS A 68 0.85 -15.55 -4.37
N SER A 69 -0.14 -15.65 -5.26
CA SER A 69 0.08 -15.77 -6.70
C SER A 69 0.38 -14.43 -7.39
N VAL A 70 0.05 -13.27 -6.77
CA VAL A 70 0.21 -11.95 -7.39
C VAL A 70 1.64 -11.71 -7.93
N PRO A 71 2.72 -11.96 -7.17
CA PRO A 71 4.08 -11.76 -7.67
C PRO A 71 4.43 -12.66 -8.87
N HIS A 72 3.80 -13.83 -8.97
CA HIS A 72 4.02 -14.80 -10.05
C HIS A 72 3.26 -14.43 -11.33
N LYS A 73 2.20 -13.61 -11.25
CA LYS A 73 1.46 -13.12 -12.44
C LYS A 73 2.33 -12.23 -13.32
N ALA A 74 3.28 -11.51 -12.74
CA ALA A 74 4.23 -10.67 -13.46
C ALA A 74 5.36 -11.48 -14.13
N GLY A 75 5.30 -12.82 -14.10
CA GLY A 75 6.32 -13.70 -14.64
C GLY A 75 7.43 -14.04 -13.64
N ILE A 76 8.55 -14.56 -14.13
CA ILE A 76 9.66 -15.01 -13.29
C ILE A 76 10.51 -13.80 -12.87
N GLN A 77 10.29 -13.30 -11.66
CA GLN A 77 11.00 -12.13 -11.12
C GLN A 77 12.46 -12.41 -10.73
N TRP A 78 12.79 -13.63 -10.30
CA TRP A 78 14.14 -13.98 -9.79
C TRP A 78 15.04 -14.64 -10.84
N LYS A 79 15.03 -14.11 -12.06
CA LYS A 79 16.06 -14.34 -13.07
C LYS A 79 16.98 -13.12 -13.15
N PHE A 80 18.13 -13.26 -13.83
CA PHE A 80 19.16 -12.21 -13.90
C PHE A 80 18.59 -10.79 -14.14
N ALA A 81 17.70 -10.60 -15.13
CA ALA A 81 17.12 -9.29 -15.43
C ALA A 81 16.28 -8.70 -14.27
N GLY A 82 15.42 -9.52 -13.64
CA GLY A 82 14.61 -9.07 -12.50
C GLY A 82 15.43 -8.88 -11.23
N SER A 83 16.43 -9.73 -10.98
CA SER A 83 17.40 -9.54 -9.90
C SER A 83 18.23 -8.26 -10.08
N PHE A 84 18.63 -7.94 -11.32
CA PHE A 84 19.36 -6.71 -11.65
C PHE A 84 18.49 -5.47 -11.47
N TYR A 85 17.22 -5.53 -11.89
CA TYR A 85 16.24 -4.47 -11.63
C TYR A 85 16.05 -4.27 -10.11
N PHE A 86 15.84 -5.34 -9.34
CA PHE A 86 15.71 -5.28 -7.90
C PHE A 86 16.94 -4.65 -7.21
N ALA A 87 18.15 -5.04 -7.63
CA ALA A 87 19.37 -4.42 -7.12
C ALA A 87 19.42 -2.91 -7.40
N THR A 88 18.95 -2.48 -8.58
CA THR A 88 18.87 -1.07 -8.95
C THR A 88 17.85 -0.31 -8.09
N THR A 89 16.68 -0.89 -7.82
CA THR A 89 15.65 -0.25 -6.96
C THR A 89 16.11 -0.10 -5.51
N VAL A 90 16.92 -1.04 -5.00
CA VAL A 90 17.54 -0.94 -3.68
C VAL A 90 18.64 0.12 -3.67
N LEU A 91 19.53 0.10 -4.65
CA LEU A 91 20.63 1.07 -4.77
C LEU A 91 20.12 2.52 -4.88
N THR A 92 19.02 2.72 -5.61
CA THR A 92 18.39 4.04 -5.83
C THR A 92 17.38 4.43 -4.74
N THR A 93 17.24 3.61 -3.69
CA THR A 93 16.32 3.83 -2.56
C THR A 93 14.85 3.97 -2.94
N ILE A 94 14.43 3.46 -4.10
CA ILE A 94 13.04 3.48 -4.58
C ILE A 94 12.21 2.39 -3.89
N GLY A 95 12.80 1.20 -3.76
CA GLY A 95 12.11 -0.02 -3.28
C GLY A 95 12.59 -0.52 -1.93
N MET A 96 13.07 0.38 -1.06
CA MET A 96 13.44 0.07 0.32
C MET A 96 12.25 0.16 1.26
#